data_AF-Q67T55-F1
#
_entry.id   AF-Q67T55-F1
#
_cell.length_a   1.000
_cell.length_b   1.000
_cell.length_c   1.000
_cell.angle_alpha   90.00
_cell.angle_beta   90.00
_cell.angle_gamma   90.00
#
_symmetry.space_group_name_H-M   'P 1'
#
loop_
_entity.id
_entity.type
_entity.pdbx_description
1 polymer ?
#
loop_
_entity_poly.entity_id
_entity_poly.type
_entity_poly.pdbx_seq_one_letter_code
_entity_poly.pdbx_strand_id
1 'polypeptide(L)'
;MLLHGDFGWRNLLLCDGGTLVLLDFERAVIGPAWLDLAKCLDRELRLPQDREGFLQGYEKASGMPLARPPEAYLTCLRLWVAAGILLFTSKHADEPFAEHGRRLLQQVTGDLDLA
;
A
#
# COMPACT_ATOMS: atom_id res chain seq x y z
N MET A 1 8.08 11.31 -6.62
CA MET A 1 9.04 11.08 -5.52
C MET A 1 9.68 9.71 -5.70
N LEU A 2 10.83 9.45 -5.06
CA LEU A 2 11.38 8.11 -5.00
C LEU A 2 10.50 7.27 -4.05
N LEU A 3 10.00 6.16 -4.57
CA LEU A 3 9.20 5.16 -3.88
C LEU A 3 10.06 3.94 -3.58
N HIS A 4 9.72 3.22 -2.52
CA HIS A 4 10.26 1.90 -2.22
C HIS A 4 9.76 0.86 -3.23
N GLY A 5 8.51 0.98 -3.71
CA GLY A 5 7.87 0.04 -4.65
C GLY A 5 7.42 -1.28 -4.02
N ASP A 6 7.65 -1.43 -2.71
CA ASP A 6 7.24 -2.58 -1.92
C ASP A 6 7.18 -2.26 -0.43
N PHE A 7 6.72 -1.06 -0.10
CA PHE A 7 6.65 -0.61 1.28
C PHE A 7 5.69 -1.49 2.10
N GLY A 8 6.12 -1.88 3.29
CA GLY A 8 5.31 -2.61 4.28
C GLY A 8 6.15 -3.06 5.47
N TRP A 9 5.49 -3.43 6.56
CA TRP A 9 6.12 -3.82 7.83
C TRP A 9 7.18 -4.93 7.69
N ARG A 10 7.03 -5.85 6.73
CA ARG A 10 8.02 -6.90 6.47
C ARG A 10 9.40 -6.37 6.06
N ASN A 11 9.44 -5.17 5.52
CA ASN A 11 10.65 -4.50 5.05
C ASN A 11 11.16 -3.47 6.08
N LEU A 12 10.53 -3.40 7.27
CA LEU A 12 10.93 -2.53 8.37
C LEU A 12 11.63 -3.35 9.46
N LEU A 13 12.81 -2.89 9.86
CA LEU A 13 13.55 -3.43 10.98
C LEU A 13 13.60 -2.39 12.11
N LEU A 14 13.14 -2.76 13.30
CA LEU A 14 13.33 -1.97 14.51
C LEU A 14 14.63 -2.41 15.17
N CYS A 15 15.66 -1.56 15.08
CA CYS A 15 16.96 -1.78 15.70
C CYS A 15 16.94 -1.45 17.19
N ASP A 16 17.95 -1.96 17.90
CA ASP A 16 18.22 -1.58 19.29
C ASP A 16 18.35 -0.04 19.41
N GLY A 17 17.72 0.53 20.43
CA GLY A 17 17.64 1.99 20.59
C GLY A 17 16.47 2.65 19.85
N GLY A 18 15.59 1.87 19.19
CA GLY A 18 14.34 2.37 18.63
C GLY A 18 14.44 2.98 17.24
N THR A 19 15.58 2.79 16.56
CA THR A 19 15.75 3.24 15.17
C THR A 19 15.04 2.29 14.22
N LEU A 20 14.25 2.83 13.29
CA LEU A 20 13.59 2.08 12.24
C LEU A 20 14.40 2.14 10.95
N VAL A 21 14.70 0.99 10.35
CA VAL A 21 15.42 0.87 9.08
C VAL A 21 14.51 0.24 8.04
N LEU A 22 14.47 0.84 6.85
CA LEU A 22 13.78 0.29 5.68
C LEU A 22 14.79 -0.50 4.83
N LEU A 23 14.41 -1.71 4.42
CA LEU A 23 15.25 -2.67 3.70
C LEU A 23 14.60 -3.04 2.36
N ASP A 24 15.35 -3.67 1.44
CA ASP A 24 14.82 -4.28 0.21
C ASP A 24 14.32 -3.27 -0.88
N PHE A 25 15.21 -2.38 -1.31
CA PHE A 25 14.93 -1.34 -2.33
C PHE A 25 14.97 -1.84 -3.78
N GLU A 26 14.94 -3.15 -4.05
CA GLU A 26 15.09 -3.69 -5.41
C GLU A 26 13.96 -3.25 -6.37
N ARG A 27 12.81 -2.83 -5.82
CA ARG A 27 11.64 -2.37 -6.58
C ARG A 27 11.47 -0.85 -6.56
N ALA A 28 12.48 -0.11 -6.09
CA ALA A 28 12.41 1.33 -5.96
C ALA A 28 12.16 2.00 -7.32
N VAL A 29 11.26 2.97 -7.35
CA VAL A 29 10.79 3.60 -8.59
C VAL A 29 10.38 5.04 -8.35
N ILE A 30 10.41 5.88 -9.38
CA ILE A 30 9.87 7.24 -9.29
C ILE A 30 8.37 7.21 -9.57
N GLY A 31 7.57 7.74 -8.65
CA GLY A 31 6.13 7.80 -8.82
C GLY A 31 5.40 8.64 -7.77
N PRO A 32 4.05 8.62 -7.80
CA PRO A 32 3.21 9.23 -6.77
C PRO A 32 3.25 8.43 -5.46
N ALA A 33 3.34 9.13 -4.32
CA ALA A 33 3.42 8.55 -2.96
C ALA A 33 2.37 7.48 -2.70
N TRP A 34 1.15 7.72 -3.19
CA TRP A 34 0.00 6.86 -3.00
C TRP A 34 0.18 5.42 -3.50
N LEU A 35 1.11 5.16 -4.43
CA LEU A 35 1.42 3.79 -4.86
C LEU A 35 2.05 2.94 -3.75
N ASP A 36 2.92 3.53 -2.92
CA ASP A 36 3.49 2.83 -1.76
C ASP A 36 2.52 2.83 -0.57
N LEU A 37 1.79 3.93 -0.38
CA LEU A 37 0.88 4.09 0.75
C LEU A 37 -0.33 3.15 0.66
N ALA A 38 -0.90 2.94 -0.53
CA ALA A 38 -2.13 2.16 -0.69
C ALA A 38 -2.02 0.74 -0.10
N LYS A 39 -0.91 0.05 -0.36
CA LYS A 39 -0.67 -1.31 0.16
C LYS A 39 -0.60 -1.34 1.69
N CYS A 40 0.09 -0.38 2.30
CA CYS A 40 0.23 -0.29 3.76
C CYS A 40 -1.11 0.09 4.41
N LEU A 41 -1.84 1.06 3.86
CA LEU A 41 -3.11 1.54 4.39
C LEU A 41 -4.20 0.45 4.39
N ASP A 42 -4.20 -0.43 3.39
CA ASP A 42 -5.19 -1.51 3.29
C ASP A 42 -4.84 -2.74 4.13
N ARG A 43 -3.57 -3.15 4.15
CA ARG A 43 -3.15 -4.42 4.77
C ARG A 43 -2.78 -4.27 6.24
N GLU A 44 -2.08 -3.20 6.56
CA GLU A 44 -1.33 -3.02 7.79
C GLU A 44 -2.08 -2.09 8.74
N LEU A 45 -2.43 -0.89 8.27
CA LEU A 45 -3.16 0.10 9.05
C LEU A 45 -4.67 -0.18 8.99
N ARG A 46 -5.14 -1.16 9.74
CA ARG A 46 -6.54 -1.64 9.63
C ARG A 46 -7.57 -0.70 10.25
N LEU A 47 -7.18 0.07 11.27
CA LEU A 47 -8.10 0.96 11.98
C LEU A 47 -8.07 2.36 11.33
N PRO A 48 -9.22 3.03 11.16
CA PRO A 48 -9.28 4.37 10.56
C PRO A 48 -8.36 5.40 11.24
N GLN A 49 -8.28 5.37 12.57
CA GLN A 49 -7.41 6.29 13.32
C GLN A 49 -5.92 6.04 13.08
N ASP A 50 -5.52 4.80 12.83
CA ASP A 50 -4.12 4.46 12.56
C ASP A 50 -3.72 4.96 11.16
N ARG A 51 -4.64 4.86 10.19
CA ARG A 51 -4.45 5.42 8.84
C ARG A 51 -4.30 6.92 8.88
N GLU A 52 -5.18 7.59 9.62
CA GLU A 52 -5.14 9.05 9.76
C GLU A 52 -3.86 9.52 10.46
N GLY A 53 -3.51 8.89 11.60
CA GLY A 53 -2.28 9.21 12.31
C GLY A 53 -1.02 8.98 11.47
N PHE A 54 -0.99 7.88 10.69
CA PHE A 54 0.12 7.61 9.78
C PHE A 54 0.23 8.68 8.68
N LEU A 55 -0.89 9.04 8.02
CA LEU A 55 -0.89 10.05 6.95
C LEU A 55 -0.46 11.43 7.48
N GLN A 56 -0.97 11.85 8.63
CA GLN A 56 -0.55 13.11 9.28
C GLN A 56 0.95 13.10 9.62
N GLY A 57 1.45 11.98 10.16
CA GLY A 57 2.88 11.79 10.42
C GLY A 57 3.72 11.86 9.16
N TYR A 58 3.26 11.23 8.07
CA TYR A 58 3.94 11.24 6.78
C TYR A 58 4.02 12.65 6.18
N GLU A 59 2.92 13.41 6.18
CA GLU A 59 2.91 14.80 5.70
C GLU A 59 3.89 15.66 6.48
N LYS A 60 3.87 15.54 7.82
CA LYS A 60 4.78 16.28 8.71
C LYS A 60 6.25 15.94 8.45
N ALA A 61 6.58 14.65 8.31
CA ALA A 61 7.95 14.20 8.13
C ALA A 61 8.49 14.49 6.73
N SER A 62 7.65 14.37 5.69
CA SER A 62 8.04 14.65 4.30
C SER A 62 8.06 16.14 3.96
N GLY A 63 7.35 16.97 4.73
CA GLY A 63 7.09 18.37 4.38
C GLY A 63 6.22 18.52 3.13
N MET A 64 5.59 17.44 2.67
CA MET A 64 4.74 17.41 1.48
C MET A 64 3.28 17.19 1.88
N PRO A 65 2.36 18.11 1.54
CA PRO A 65 0.95 17.86 1.73
C PRO A 65 0.49 16.70 0.83
N LEU A 66 -0.20 15.73 1.41
CA LEU A 66 -0.87 14.63 0.73
C LEU A 66 -2.33 15.00 0.52
N ALA A 67 -2.60 15.66 -0.61
CA ALA A 67 -3.98 15.80 -1.05
C ALA A 67 -4.60 14.40 -1.22
N ARG A 68 -5.78 14.21 -0.61
CA ARG A 68 -6.57 12.99 -0.85
C ARG A 68 -6.89 12.93 -2.35
N PRO A 69 -6.51 11.86 -3.05
CA PRO A 69 -6.73 11.77 -4.47
C PRO A 69 -8.21 11.50 -4.76
N PRO A 70 -8.70 11.81 -5.97
CA PRO A 70 -10.07 11.49 -6.37
C PRO A 70 -10.38 10.00 -6.22
N GLU A 71 -11.63 9.65 -5.95
CA GLU A 71 -12.02 8.24 -5.74
C GLU A 71 -11.67 7.35 -6.95
N ALA A 72 -11.82 7.83 -8.18
CA ALA A 72 -11.39 7.09 -9.38
C ALA A 72 -9.90 6.71 -9.35
N TYR A 73 -9.04 7.58 -8.80
CA TYR A 73 -7.62 7.28 -8.63
C TYR A 73 -7.41 6.20 -7.56
N LEU A 74 -8.14 6.28 -6.44
CA LEU A 74 -8.10 5.25 -5.40
C LEU A 74 -8.56 3.88 -5.94
N THR A 75 -9.61 3.84 -6.77
CA THR A 75 -10.07 2.62 -7.45
C THR A 75 -8.96 2.04 -8.34
N CYS A 76 -8.28 2.86 -9.14
CA CYS A 76 -7.13 2.42 -9.95
C CYS A 76 -5.97 1.88 -9.09
N LEU A 77 -5.67 2.50 -7.95
CA LEU A 77 -4.65 1.99 -7.02
C LEU A 77 -5.04 0.63 -6.45
N ARG A 78 -6.29 0.46 -6.01
CA ARG A 78 -6.79 -0.83 -5.48
C ARG A 78 -6.67 -1.91 -6.55
N LEU A 79 -7.02 -1.60 -7.81
CA LEU A 79 -6.86 -2.51 -8.93
C LEU A 79 -5.39 -2.89 -9.16
N TRP A 80 -4.49 -1.91 -9.13
CA TRP A 80 -3.05 -2.12 -9.27
C TRP A 80 -2.49 -3.03 -8.17
N VAL A 81 -2.87 -2.78 -6.91
CA VAL A 81 -2.48 -3.61 -5.76
C VAL A 81 -3.04 -5.02 -5.90
N ALA A 82 -4.34 -5.18 -6.20
CA ALA A 82 -4.98 -6.47 -6.40
C ALA A 82 -4.27 -7.30 -7.49
N ALA A 83 -3.98 -6.68 -8.65
CA ALA A 83 -3.26 -7.33 -9.73
C ALA A 83 -1.86 -7.77 -9.30
N GLY A 84 -1.12 -6.93 -8.58
CA GLY A 84 0.20 -7.27 -8.05
C GLY A 84 0.18 -8.47 -7.09
N ILE A 85 -0.81 -8.51 -6.19
CA ILE A 85 -1.01 -9.62 -5.25
C ILE A 85 -1.33 -10.93 -5.98
N LEU A 86 -2.27 -10.89 -6.92
CA LEU A 86 -2.71 -12.08 -7.65
C LEU A 86 -1.60 -12.61 -8.57
N LEU A 87 -0.83 -11.73 -9.22
CA LEU A 87 0.34 -12.12 -10.00
C LEU A 87 1.41 -12.80 -9.14
N PHE A 88 1.69 -12.26 -7.95
CA PHE A 88 2.65 -12.84 -7.02
C PHE A 88 2.18 -14.22 -6.55
N THR A 89 0.93 -14.32 -6.08
CA THR A 89 0.38 -15.56 -5.51
C THR A 89 0.12 -16.65 -6.54
N SER A 90 0.03 -16.30 -7.83
CA SER A 90 0.04 -17.27 -8.94
C SER A 90 1.36 -18.06 -9.05
N LYS A 91 2.46 -17.49 -8.53
CA LYS A 91 3.82 -18.06 -8.58
C LYS A 91 4.30 -18.58 -7.22
N HIS A 92 3.73 -18.06 -6.13
CA HIS A 92 4.13 -18.36 -4.76
C HIS A 92 2.88 -18.68 -3.94
N ALA A 93 2.81 -19.89 -3.37
CA ALA A 93 1.63 -20.32 -2.61
C ALA A 93 1.51 -19.52 -1.29
N ASP A 94 0.59 -18.54 -1.28
CA ASP A 94 0.20 -17.74 -0.12
C ASP A 94 -1.30 -17.41 -0.23
N GLU A 95 -2.14 -18.35 0.23
CA GLU A 95 -3.59 -18.25 0.08
C GLU A 95 -4.20 -17.07 0.87
N PRO A 96 -3.78 -16.76 2.11
CA PRO A 96 -4.27 -15.57 2.81
C PRO A 96 -3.98 -14.27 2.04
N PHE A 97 -2.83 -14.18 1.38
CA PHE A 97 -2.50 -13.04 0.54
C PHE A 97 -3.29 -13.03 -0.76
N ALA A 98 -3.49 -14.19 -1.39
CA ALA A 98 -4.31 -14.31 -2.60
C ALA A 98 -5.75 -13.83 -2.32
N GLU A 99 -6.32 -14.24 -1.18
CA GLU A 99 -7.66 -13.84 -0.75
C GLU A 99 -7.76 -12.33 -0.49
N HIS A 100 -6.70 -11.70 0.00
CA HIS A 100 -6.66 -10.24 0.09
C HIS A 100 -6.73 -9.58 -1.29
N GLY A 101 -6.01 -10.11 -2.28
CA GLY A 101 -6.08 -9.64 -3.67
C GLY A 101 -7.48 -9.80 -4.27
N ARG A 102 -8.13 -10.95 -4.04
CA ARG A 102 -9.51 -11.19 -4.50
C ARG A 102 -10.52 -10.23 -3.87
N ARG A 103 -10.42 -9.96 -2.56
CA ARG A 103 -11.29 -8.98 -1.89
C ARG A 103 -11.14 -7.57 -2.43
N LEU A 104 -9.90 -7.11 -2.70
CA LEU A 104 -9.66 -5.82 -3.34
C LEU A 104 -10.26 -5.76 -4.75
N LEU A 105 -10.12 -6.85 -5.52
CA LEU A 105 -10.69 -6.92 -6.85
C LEU A 105 -12.23 -6.86 -6.83
N GLN A 106 -12.86 -7.58 -5.89
CA GLN A 106 -14.33 -7.54 -5.69
C GLN A 106 -14.82 -6.13 -5.33
N GLN A 107 -14.09 -5.41 -4.47
CA GLN A 107 -14.40 -4.03 -4.14
C GLN A 107 -14.34 -3.13 -5.38
N VAL A 108 -13.29 -3.25 -6.19
CA VAL A 108 -13.14 -2.48 -7.43
C VAL A 108 -14.24 -2.80 -8.43
N THR A 109 -14.62 -4.06 -8.62
CA THR A 109 -15.71 -4.42 -9.54
C THR A 109 -17.05 -3.88 -9.08
N GLY A 110 -17.29 -3.83 -7.77
CA GLY A 110 -18.48 -3.20 -7.19
C GLY A 110 -18.48 -1.69 -7.38
N ASP A 111 -17.35 -1.02 -7.16
CA ASP A 111 -17.20 0.43 -7.36
C ASP A 111 -17.41 0.85 -8.84
N LEU A 112 -17.18 -0.06 -9.78
CA LEU A 112 -17.30 0.18 -11.23
C LEU A 112 -18.62 -0.33 -11.84
N ASP A 113 -19.52 -0.90 -11.03
CA ASP A 113 -20.77 -1.56 -11.48
C ASP A 113 -20.54 -2.65 -12.55
N LEU A 114 -19.40 -3.34 -12.53
CA LEU A 114 -19.01 -4.36 -13.53
C LEU A 114 -19.46 -5.77 -13.14
N ALA A 115 -20.67 -5.92 -12.60
CA ALA A 115 -21.22 -7.21 -12.15
C ALA A 115 -21.67 -8.12 -13.31
#